data_AF-A0A199UDH5-F1
#
_entry.id   AF-A0A199UDH5-F1
#
_cell.length_a   1.000
_cell.length_b   1.000
_cell.length_c   1.000
_cell.angle_alpha   90.00
_cell.angle_beta   90.00
_cell.angle_gamma   90.00
#
_symmetry.space_group_name_H-M   'P 1'
#
loop_
_entity.id
_entity.type
_entity.pdbx_description
1 polymer ?
#
loop_
_entity_poly.entity_id
_entity_poly.type
_entity_poly.pdbx_seq_one_letter_code
_entity_poly.pdbx_strand_id
1 'polypeptide(L)'
;MSWTGQFYGEVLREFGDFHLRENDYAFGSRKFGGNAQSITKNRWVHHTSFLWDYDVSNMDYLKLPMRAPEYRSARSHVEFLCRMKEILPSKSTFIEGTIKALGSHFSVQPIQSNAATNLSNISHPPSTRLLTRPELEQALLSASENSDTNSSMYAVP
;
A
#
# COMPACT_ATOMS: atom_id res chain seq x y z
N MET A 1 8.77 1.35 9.78
CA MET A 1 8.17 0.34 8.88
C MET A 1 7.13 -0.56 9.55
N SER A 2 7.10 -0.72 10.88
CA SER A 2 6.16 -1.63 11.56
C SER A 2 4.69 -1.39 11.21
N TRP A 3 4.25 -0.12 11.20
CA TRP A 3 2.86 0.23 10.87
C TRP A 3 2.45 -0.23 9.46
N THR A 4 3.28 0.02 8.44
CA THR A 4 2.96 -0.43 7.06
C THR A 4 3.04 -1.94 6.93
N GLY A 5 3.90 -2.61 7.71
CA GLY A 5 3.92 -4.06 7.83
C GLY A 5 2.61 -4.62 8.40
N GLN A 6 2.10 -4.05 9.48
CA GLN A 6 0.80 -4.46 10.06
C GLN A 6 -0.34 -4.23 9.07
N PHE A 7 -0.36 -3.06 8.41
CA PHE A 7 -1.33 -2.71 7.39
C PHE A 7 -1.35 -3.71 6.23
N TYR A 8 -0.20 -3.97 5.59
CA TYR A 8 -0.16 -4.94 4.48
C TYR A 8 -0.33 -6.39 4.94
N GLY A 9 -0.04 -6.70 6.21
CA GLY A 9 -0.37 -7.98 6.83
C GLY A 9 -1.88 -8.20 6.97
N GLU A 10 -2.69 -7.14 7.07
CA GLU A 10 -4.14 -7.22 6.95
C GLU A 10 -4.57 -7.43 5.49
N VAL A 11 -4.04 -6.64 4.56
CA VAL A 11 -4.37 -6.71 3.13
C VAL A 11 -4.06 -8.09 2.52
N LEU A 12 -2.94 -8.69 2.93
CA LEU A 12 -2.40 -9.91 2.30
C LEU A 12 -2.67 -11.19 3.10
N ARG A 13 -3.40 -11.09 4.22
CA ARG A 13 -3.61 -12.17 5.18
C ARG A 13 -4.14 -13.47 4.56
N GLU A 14 -5.00 -13.36 3.55
CA GLU A 14 -5.71 -14.49 2.95
C GLU A 14 -4.96 -15.12 1.76
N PHE A 15 -3.87 -14.49 1.27
CA PHE A 15 -3.22 -14.89 0.03
C PHE A 15 -1.87 -15.55 0.23
N GLY A 16 -1.15 -15.24 1.31
CA GLY A 16 0.14 -15.84 1.56
C GLY A 16 0.78 -15.45 2.88
N ASP A 17 1.92 -16.06 3.15
CA ASP A 17 2.68 -15.91 4.39
C ASP A 17 3.48 -14.59 4.41
N PHE A 18 2.76 -13.46 4.48
CA PHE A 18 3.33 -12.13 4.45
C PHE A 18 4.23 -11.84 5.66
N HIS A 19 5.39 -11.25 5.38
CA HIS A 19 6.35 -10.80 6.37
C HIS A 19 6.94 -9.44 5.99
N LEU A 20 7.08 -8.56 6.99
CA LEU A 20 8.02 -7.45 6.95
C LEU A 20 9.39 -7.96 7.42
N ARG A 21 10.37 -8.07 6.52
CA ARG A 21 11.73 -8.50 6.83
C ARG A 21 12.69 -7.34 6.61
N GLU A 22 13.25 -6.81 7.70
CA GLU A 22 14.00 -5.56 7.68
C GLU A 22 13.15 -4.42 7.07
N ASN A 23 13.47 -4.01 5.83
CA ASN A 23 12.73 -2.99 5.08
C ASN A 23 11.99 -3.55 3.86
N ASP A 24 11.86 -4.86 3.74
CA ASP A 24 11.26 -5.52 2.58
C ASP A 24 9.93 -6.20 2.93
N TYR A 25 9.05 -6.27 1.95
CA TYR A 25 7.88 -7.14 2.00
C TYR A 25 8.21 -8.47 1.33
N ALA A 26 7.96 -9.56 2.03
CA ALA A 26 8.26 -10.91 1.61
C ALA A 26 7.08 -11.85 1.84
N PHE A 27 6.92 -12.83 0.96
CA PHE A 27 6.10 -14.01 1.21
C PHE A 27 7.04 -15.14 1.64
N GLY A 28 6.90 -15.63 2.87
CA GLY A 28 7.89 -16.47 3.53
C GLY A 28 9.24 -15.77 3.58
N SER A 29 10.20 -16.27 2.79
CA SER A 29 11.55 -15.69 2.65
C SER A 29 11.82 -15.04 1.29
N ARG A 30 10.84 -14.98 0.37
CA ARG A 30 11.00 -14.39 -0.97
C ARG A 30 10.44 -12.97 -1.02
N LYS A 31 11.26 -12.02 -1.43
CA LYS A 31 10.93 -10.60 -1.49
C LYS A 31 10.03 -10.29 -2.69
N PHE A 32 8.98 -9.52 -2.47
CA PHE A 32 8.10 -8.99 -3.52
C PHE A 32 7.90 -7.48 -3.44
N GLY A 33 8.28 -6.84 -2.33
CA GLY A 33 8.15 -5.39 -2.15
C GLY A 33 9.43 -4.77 -1.59
N GLY A 34 9.87 -3.67 -2.21
CA GLY A 34 10.98 -2.86 -1.70
C GLY A 34 10.47 -1.51 -1.20
N ASN A 35 10.80 -1.17 0.05
CA ASN A 35 10.34 0.07 0.67
C ASN A 35 11.43 1.15 0.70
N ALA A 36 11.03 2.40 0.53
CA ALA A 36 11.85 3.58 0.74
C ALA A 36 11.09 4.62 1.54
N GLN A 37 11.80 5.42 2.35
CA GLN A 37 11.22 6.50 3.13
C GLN A 37 11.97 7.80 2.91
N SER A 38 11.22 8.89 2.83
CA SER A 38 11.73 10.26 2.90
C SER A 38 11.06 10.97 4.07
N ILE A 39 11.85 11.62 4.92
CA ILE A 39 11.38 12.28 6.14
C ILE A 39 11.83 13.74 6.12
N THR A 40 10.87 14.63 6.36
CA THR A 40 11.06 16.08 6.51
C THR A 40 10.51 16.51 7.87
N LYS A 41 10.68 17.78 8.24
CA LYS A 41 10.27 18.31 9.56
C LYS A 41 8.84 17.91 9.97
N ASN A 42 7.88 18.02 9.05
CA ASN A 42 6.45 17.86 9.36
C ASN A 42 5.79 16.70 8.61
N ARG A 43 6.55 15.96 7.78
CA ARG A 43 5.98 15.00 6.82
C ARG A 43 6.94 13.86 6.58
N TRP A 44 6.40 12.69 6.37
CA TRP A 44 7.14 11.55 5.84
C TRP A 44 6.35 10.92 4.69
N VAL A 45 7.08 10.31 3.77
CA VAL A 45 6.51 9.53 2.67
C VAL A 45 7.11 8.14 2.78
N HIS A 46 6.24 7.14 2.75
CA HIS A 46 6.63 5.76 2.54
C HIS A 46 6.18 5.35 1.15
N HIS A 47 7.14 4.87 0.37
CA HIS A 47 6.93 4.43 -0.99
C HIS A 47 7.34 2.97 -1.10
N THR A 48 6.48 2.16 -1.72
CA THR A 48 6.75 0.75 -1.98
C THR A 48 6.64 0.47 -3.46
N SER A 49 7.63 -0.22 -4.01
CA SER A 49 7.52 -0.85 -5.32
C SER A 49 7.16 -2.32 -5.15
N PHE A 50 6.06 -2.75 -5.79
CA PHE A 50 5.56 -4.11 -5.76
C PHE A 50 5.90 -4.87 -7.04
N LEU A 51 6.48 -6.05 -6.91
CA LEU A 51 6.89 -6.92 -8.00
C LEU A 51 5.69 -7.77 -8.46
N TRP A 52 4.82 -7.20 -9.28
CA TRP A 52 3.60 -7.89 -9.73
C TRP A 52 3.88 -9.10 -10.64
N ASP A 53 4.43 -8.86 -11.83
CA ASP A 53 4.66 -9.86 -12.87
C ASP A 53 5.87 -9.45 -13.73
N TYR A 54 7.04 -9.39 -13.11
CA TYR A 54 8.27 -8.99 -13.80
C TYR A 54 8.84 -10.13 -14.66
N ASP A 55 9.51 -9.78 -15.75
CA ASP A 55 10.29 -10.75 -16.51
C ASP A 55 11.57 -11.12 -15.74
N VAL A 56 11.78 -12.42 -15.51
CA VAL A 56 12.93 -12.94 -14.75
C VAL A 56 14.23 -12.67 -15.50
N SER A 57 14.23 -12.65 -16.84
CA SER A 57 15.43 -12.33 -17.63
C SER A 57 15.96 -10.91 -17.35
N ASN A 58 15.08 -9.97 -17.00
CA ASN A 58 15.49 -8.61 -16.63
C ASN A 58 16.27 -8.56 -15.30
N MET A 59 16.24 -9.61 -14.49
CA MET A 59 17.02 -9.67 -13.25
C MET A 59 18.52 -9.86 -13.52
N ASP A 60 18.89 -10.31 -14.71
CA ASP A 60 20.29 -10.46 -15.13
C ASP A 60 20.98 -9.09 -15.31
N TYR A 61 20.21 -8.01 -15.48
CA TYR A 61 20.73 -6.65 -15.52
C TYR A 61 21.18 -6.14 -14.15
N LEU A 62 20.73 -6.76 -13.06
CA LEU A 62 20.99 -6.30 -11.71
C LEU A 62 22.21 -7.00 -11.11
N LYS A 63 23.18 -6.22 -10.64
CA LYS A 63 24.29 -6.76 -9.83
C LYS A 63 23.77 -7.27 -8.49
N LEU A 64 24.43 -8.28 -7.92
CA LEU A 64 24.23 -8.62 -6.52
C LEU A 64 24.65 -7.42 -5.65
N PRO A 65 23.80 -6.98 -4.70
CA PRO A 65 24.12 -5.84 -3.88
C PRO A 65 25.24 -6.18 -2.90
N MET A 66 26.23 -5.30 -2.78
CA MET A 66 27.34 -5.46 -1.83
C MET A 66 26.86 -5.49 -0.37
N ARG A 67 25.75 -4.80 -0.07
CA ARG A 67 25.03 -4.89 1.20
C ARG A 67 23.65 -5.47 0.92
N ALA A 68 23.44 -6.71 1.34
CA ALA A 68 22.17 -7.41 1.24
C ALA A 68 21.59 -7.63 2.64
N PRO A 69 20.26 -7.72 2.76
CA PRO A 69 19.64 -8.12 4.02
C PRO A 69 20.06 -9.55 4.38
N GLU A 70 20.19 -9.85 5.66
CA GLU A 70 20.75 -11.13 6.13
C GLU A 70 19.90 -12.32 5.66
N TYR A 71 18.58 -12.15 5.69
CA TYR A 71 17.63 -13.18 5.23
C TYR A 71 17.70 -13.47 3.72
N ARG A 72 18.42 -12.67 2.92
CA ARG A 72 18.74 -13.02 1.53
C ARG A 72 19.53 -14.31 1.47
N SER A 73 20.37 -14.60 2.47
CA SER A 73 21.15 -15.83 2.56
C SER A 73 21.95 -16.11 1.28
N ALA A 74 22.60 -15.07 0.74
CA ALA A 74 23.40 -15.10 -0.49
C ALA A 74 22.68 -15.63 -1.76
N ARG A 75 21.35 -15.70 -1.75
CA ARG A 75 20.55 -16.14 -2.91
C ARG A 75 20.70 -15.21 -4.11
N SER A 76 20.65 -15.81 -5.29
CA SER A 76 20.49 -15.09 -6.56
C SER A 76 19.19 -14.27 -6.59
N HIS A 77 19.03 -13.34 -7.54
CA HIS A 77 17.78 -12.58 -7.66
C HIS A 77 16.59 -13.49 -7.94
N VAL A 78 16.77 -14.53 -8.75
CA VAL A 78 15.71 -15.49 -9.12
C VAL A 78 15.20 -16.26 -7.91
N GLU A 79 16.11 -16.70 -7.04
CA GLU A 79 15.76 -17.43 -5.81
C GLU A 79 15.25 -16.50 -4.69
N PHE A 80 15.66 -15.24 -4.71
CA PHE A 80 15.35 -14.28 -3.65
C PHE A 80 14.03 -13.55 -3.87
N LEU A 81 13.67 -13.23 -5.12
CA LEU A 81 12.47 -12.48 -5.46
C LEU A 81 11.30 -13.41 -5.80
N CYS A 82 10.06 -12.94 -5.65
CA CYS A 82 8.87 -13.60 -6.18
C CYS A 82 7.92 -12.60 -6.83
N ARG A 83 7.07 -13.09 -7.73
CA ARG A 83 6.01 -12.31 -8.38
C ARG A 83 4.74 -12.39 -7.56
N MET A 84 4.08 -11.27 -7.32
CA MET A 84 2.80 -11.27 -6.61
C MET A 84 1.69 -11.97 -7.39
N LYS A 85 1.73 -11.98 -8.73
CA LYS A 85 0.75 -12.67 -9.58
C LYS A 85 0.72 -14.19 -9.33
N GLU A 86 1.79 -14.77 -8.80
CA GLU A 86 1.85 -16.20 -8.45
C GLU A 86 1.04 -16.52 -7.17
N ILE A 87 0.64 -15.49 -6.42
CA ILE A 87 0.06 -15.61 -5.07
C ILE A 87 -1.32 -14.95 -5.00
N LEU A 88 -1.48 -13.77 -5.62
CA LEU A 88 -2.73 -13.03 -5.65
C LEU A 88 -3.51 -13.27 -6.94
N PRO A 89 -4.86 -13.36 -6.89
CA PRO A 89 -5.68 -13.59 -8.08
C PRO A 89 -5.57 -12.47 -9.13
N SER A 90 -5.49 -11.21 -8.70
CA SER A 90 -5.45 -10.05 -9.61
C SER A 90 -4.90 -8.79 -8.93
N LYS A 91 -4.53 -7.78 -9.73
CA LYS A 91 -4.19 -6.44 -9.23
C LYS A 91 -5.40 -5.79 -8.56
N SER A 92 -6.62 -6.04 -9.05
CA SER A 92 -7.85 -5.49 -8.49
C SER A 92 -8.04 -5.96 -7.06
N THR A 93 -7.86 -7.26 -6.82
CA THR A 93 -7.92 -7.86 -5.49
C THR A 93 -6.96 -7.19 -4.51
N PHE A 94 -5.73 -6.88 -4.95
CA PHE A 94 -4.76 -6.15 -4.12
C PHE A 94 -5.20 -4.72 -3.82
N ILE A 95 -5.69 -3.99 -4.83
CA ILE A 95 -6.13 -2.59 -4.69
C ILE A 95 -7.37 -2.50 -3.81
N GLU A 96 -8.37 -3.34 -4.04
CA GLU A 96 -9.61 -3.40 -3.26
C GLU A 96 -9.33 -3.79 -1.81
N GLY A 97 -8.47 -4.80 -1.58
CA GLY A 97 -8.02 -5.17 -0.24
C GLY A 97 -7.30 -4.02 0.47
N THR A 98 -6.47 -3.26 -0.26
CA THR A 98 -5.79 -2.06 0.26
C THR A 98 -6.80 -0.97 0.65
N ILE A 99 -7.79 -0.68 -0.20
CA ILE A 99 -8.84 0.31 0.08
C ILE A 99 -9.68 -0.13 1.28
N LYS A 100 -10.06 -1.41 1.36
CA LYS A 100 -10.82 -1.99 2.48
C LYS A 100 -10.06 -1.87 3.80
N ALA A 101 -8.77 -2.24 3.81
CA ALA A 101 -7.93 -2.10 4.99
C ALA A 101 -7.82 -0.61 5.39
N LEU A 102 -7.60 0.31 4.43
CA LEU A 102 -7.57 1.75 4.71
C LEU A 102 -8.86 2.24 5.36
N GLY A 103 -10.02 1.78 4.87
CA GLY A 103 -11.33 2.12 5.43
C GLY A 103 -11.55 1.67 6.88
N SER A 104 -10.76 0.70 7.36
CA SER A 104 -10.80 0.26 8.76
C SER A 104 -10.01 1.17 9.70
N HIS A 105 -9.09 1.99 9.17
CA HIS A 105 -8.23 2.89 9.94
C HIS A 105 -8.53 4.37 9.68
N PHE A 106 -9.12 4.70 8.52
CA PHE A 106 -9.34 6.07 8.06
C PHE A 106 -10.71 6.22 7.40
N SER A 107 -11.26 7.44 7.44
CA SER A 107 -12.36 7.81 6.55
C SER A 107 -11.84 7.97 5.13
N VAL A 108 -12.25 7.08 4.22
CA VAL A 108 -11.81 7.05 2.82
C VAL A 108 -12.99 7.38 1.92
N GLN A 109 -12.80 8.31 1.00
CA GLN A 109 -13.81 8.69 0.01
C GLN A 109 -13.20 8.58 -1.40
N PRO A 110 -13.83 7.84 -2.33
CA PRO A 110 -13.36 7.79 -3.70
C PRO A 110 -13.59 9.14 -4.38
N ILE A 111 -12.56 9.65 -5.05
CA ILE A 111 -12.63 10.90 -5.81
C ILE A 111 -12.27 10.58 -7.27
N GLN A 112 -13.08 11.05 -8.21
CA GLN A 112 -12.79 10.94 -9.64
C GLN A 112 -11.55 11.80 -9.98
N SER A 113 -10.64 11.28 -10.81
CA SER A 113 -9.37 11.94 -11.15
C SER A 113 -9.53 13.40 -11.61
N ASN A 114 -10.65 13.72 -12.26
CA ASN A 114 -10.94 15.00 -12.86
C ASN A 114 -11.34 16.07 -11.82
N ALA A 115 -11.72 15.66 -10.61
CA ALA A 115 -12.03 16.56 -9.50
C ALA A 115 -10.78 17.04 -8.75
N ALA A 116 -9.64 16.34 -8.88
CA ALA A 116 -8.37 16.75 -8.29
C ALA A 116 -7.74 17.98 -9.00
N THR A 117 -8.23 18.32 -10.19
CA THR A 117 -7.68 19.36 -11.08
C THR A 117 -7.98 20.79 -10.66
N ASN A 118 -8.87 21.04 -9.70
CA ASN A 118 -9.17 22.41 -9.23
C ASN A 118 -8.11 23.01 -8.29
N LEU A 119 -7.00 22.30 -8.02
CA LEU A 119 -5.83 22.82 -7.30
C LEU A 119 -4.80 23.52 -8.23
N SER A 120 -5.14 23.73 -9.51
CA SER A 120 -4.26 24.09 -10.62
C SER A 120 -3.63 25.49 -10.59
N ASN A 121 -3.99 26.35 -9.62
CA ASN A 121 -3.43 27.71 -9.56
C ASN A 121 -2.18 27.82 -8.66
N ILE A 122 -1.70 26.71 -8.10
CA ILE A 122 -0.49 26.67 -7.28
C ILE A 122 0.51 25.73 -7.94
N SER A 123 1.73 26.20 -8.18
CA SER A 123 2.83 25.32 -8.56
C SER A 123 3.11 24.36 -7.38
N HIS A 124 2.74 23.09 -7.54
CA HIS A 124 2.83 22.02 -6.52
C HIS A 124 1.95 22.22 -5.28
N PRO A 125 0.62 22.05 -5.38
CA PRO A 125 -0.26 22.06 -4.21
C PRO A 125 0.13 20.94 -3.24
N PRO A 126 0.11 21.18 -1.91
CA PRO A 126 0.41 20.13 -0.94
C PRO A 126 -0.63 19.02 -1.00
N SER A 127 -0.19 17.77 -1.09
CA SER A 127 -1.06 16.58 -1.15
C SER A 127 -1.84 16.32 0.14
N THR A 128 -1.52 17.02 1.24
CA THR A 128 -2.15 16.87 2.55
C THR A 128 -2.22 18.21 3.30
N ARG A 129 -3.34 18.43 4.00
CA ARG A 129 -3.61 19.60 4.84
C ARG A 129 -4.08 19.12 6.21
N LEU A 130 -3.69 19.82 7.28
CA LEU A 130 -4.25 19.58 8.61
C LEU A 130 -5.69 20.09 8.66
N LEU A 131 -6.62 19.25 9.10
CA LEU A 131 -7.99 19.66 9.32
C LEU A 131 -8.06 20.57 10.55
N THR A 132 -8.87 21.62 10.45
CA THR A 132 -9.27 22.42 11.61
C THR A 132 -10.18 21.61 12.52
N ARG A 133 -10.35 22.04 13.77
CA ARG A 133 -11.21 21.35 14.73
C ARG A 133 -12.66 21.18 14.23
N PRO A 134 -13.32 22.21 13.66
CA PRO A 134 -14.67 22.04 13.11
C PRO A 134 -14.73 21.06 11.94
N GLU A 135 -13.72 21.05 11.05
CA GLU A 135 -13.64 20.10 9.94
C GLU A 135 -13.46 18.66 10.44
N LEU A 136 -12.71 18.46 11.53
CA LEU A 136 -12.54 17.16 12.16
C LEU A 136 -13.85 16.68 12.80
N GLU A 137 -14.54 17.56 13.53
CA GLU A 137 -15.85 17.26 14.13
C GLU A 137 -16.89 16.90 13.06
N GLN A 138 -16.93 17.64 11.94
CA GLN A 138 -17.80 17.34 10.81
C GLN A 138 -17.44 15.99 10.14
N ALA A 139 -16.16 15.68 9.98
CA ALA A 139 -15.71 14.41 9.42
C ALA A 139 -16.05 13.21 10.32
N LEU A 140 -16.06 13.40 11.65
CA LEU A 140 -16.48 12.38 12.61
C LEU A 140 -18.00 12.13 12.53
N LEU A 141 -18.80 13.19 12.43
CA LEU A 141 -20.27 13.08 12.31
C LEU A 141 -20.69 12.35 11.03
N SER A 142 -20.08 12.67 9.88
CA SER A 142 -20.37 12.00 8.61
C SER A 142 -19.90 10.54 8.58
N ALA A 143 -18.87 10.18 9.35
CA ALA A 143 -18.44 8.80 9.50
C ALA A 143 -19.46 7.96 10.31
N SER A 144 -20.08 8.53 11.35
CA SER A 144 -21.14 7.83 12.11
C SER A 144 -22.41 7.59 11.29
N GLU A 145 -22.86 8.56 10.49
CA GLU A 145 -24.06 8.42 9.66
C GLU A 145 -23.91 7.36 8.56
N ASN A 146 -22.69 7.18 8.03
CA ASN A 146 -22.38 6.13 7.05
C ASN A 146 -22.28 4.73 7.67
N SER A 147 -22.08 4.61 8.99
CA SER A 147 -22.06 3.31 9.67
C SER A 147 -23.47 2.76 9.92
N ASP A 148 -24.47 3.63 10.02
CA ASP A 148 -25.88 3.25 10.21
C ASP A 148 -26.61 2.93 8.90
N THR A 149 -26.07 3.35 7.75
CA THR A 149 -26.71 3.16 6.42
C THR A 149 -26.22 1.92 5.67
N ASN A 150 -25.25 1.16 6.19
CA ASN A 150 -24.82 -0.12 5.60
C ASN A 150 -25.67 -1.34 6.03
N SER A 151 -26.84 -1.11 6.64
CA SER A 151 -27.91 -2.10 6.74
C SER A 151 -28.94 -1.90 5.61
N SER A 152 -28.52 -2.03 4.36
CA SER A 152 -29.43 -2.13 3.22
C SER A 152 -29.05 -3.33 2.34
N MET A 153 -29.79 -4.40 2.56
CA MET A 153 -29.90 -5.57 1.70
C MET A 153 -30.40 -5.22 0.27
N TYR A 154 -29.86 -5.93 -0.74
CA TYR A 154 -30.31 -6.11 -2.16
C TYR A 154 -30.11 -4.91 -3.13
N ALA A 155 -29.86 -5.07 -4.43
CA ALA A 155 -29.56 -6.19 -5.33
C ALA A 155 -28.93 -5.63 -6.63
N VAL A 156 -28.14 -6.47 -7.31
CA VAL A 156 -27.53 -6.24 -8.63
C VAL A 156 -28.53 -6.69 -9.72
N PRO A 157 -28.65 -6.01 -10.87
CA PRO A 157 -28.99 -6.68 -12.12
C PRO A 157 -27.75 -7.37 -12.73
#